data_AF-A0A6P5WST8-F1
#
_entry.id   AF-A0A6P5WST8-F1
#
_cell.length_a   1.000
_cell.length_b   1.000
_cell.length_c   1.000
_cell.angle_alpha   90.00
_cell.angle_beta   90.00
_cell.angle_gamma   90.00
#
_symmetry.space_group_name_H-M   'P 1'
#
loop_
_entity.id
_entity.type
_entity.pdbx_description
1 polymer ?
#
loop_
_entity_poly.entity_id
_entity_poly.type
_entity_poly.pdbx_seq_one_letter_code
_entity_poly.pdbx_strand_id
1 'polypeptide(L)'
;MSSIQLKRSTKDKSLSPAEQQAQIDEVRKLIGPIAEKLPVLCSDASISRYLRARNWSAKKASKMLKETLKWRLQYKPEKIRWEDIAHEAETGKIFRANYCDKLGRPVLVMRPGFQNTNSTSGQIKYLVYCMENALMHLNQDQEQMVWLVDFQGWAMASISVKMVKPFLEPKTYKKVKFVYSNDPKSQKIIEEIFDLDKLDVALGGRNRAGFDYQAYARQMKEDDIRKSNFLDSSCSSPPASILFESHQPESPDLDHDSNASDEGGLSSEGEATPPNLKCIDEKTQGLSLN
;
A
#
# COMPACT_ATOMS: atom_id res chain seq x y z
N MET A 1 0.41 52.56 -19.65
CA MET A 1 0.41 51.25 -20.34
C MET A 1 1.23 50.29 -19.50
N SER A 2 0.56 49.47 -18.69
CA SER A 2 1.22 48.55 -17.73
C SER A 2 1.36 47.17 -18.37
N SER A 3 2.62 46.76 -18.55
CA SER A 3 3.01 45.49 -19.18
C SER A 3 2.71 44.32 -18.24
N ILE A 4 1.68 43.53 -18.57
CA ILE A 4 1.38 42.27 -17.91
C ILE A 4 2.48 41.27 -18.28
N GLN A 5 3.41 41.02 -17.37
CA GLN A 5 4.36 39.92 -17.49
C GLN A 5 3.61 38.59 -17.43
N LEU A 6 3.58 37.91 -18.57
CA LEU A 6 3.08 36.55 -18.73
C LEU A 6 3.93 35.60 -17.86
N LYS A 7 3.37 35.13 -16.74
CA LYS A 7 3.99 34.07 -15.92
C LYS A 7 4.22 32.84 -16.79
N ARG A 8 5.50 32.60 -17.08
CA ARG A 8 6.01 31.43 -17.80
C ARG A 8 5.60 30.17 -17.03
N SER A 9 4.78 29.34 -17.65
CA SER A 9 4.40 28.00 -17.15
C SER A 9 5.68 27.19 -16.86
N THR A 10 5.88 26.80 -15.60
CA THR A 10 6.92 25.86 -15.19
C THR A 10 6.62 24.50 -15.79
N LYS A 11 7.32 24.14 -16.88
CA LYS A 11 7.45 22.75 -17.34
C LYS A 11 7.96 21.92 -16.16
N ASP A 12 7.25 20.84 -15.83
CA ASP A 12 7.74 19.78 -14.93
C ASP A 12 9.07 19.29 -15.49
N LYS A 13 10.17 19.67 -14.84
CA LYS A 13 11.51 19.18 -15.18
C LYS A 13 11.66 17.83 -14.50
N SER A 14 11.58 16.73 -15.27
CA SER A 14 11.81 15.39 -14.73
C SER A 14 13.26 15.29 -14.25
N LEU A 15 13.46 14.87 -13.00
CA LEU A 15 14.79 14.61 -12.44
C LEU A 15 15.50 13.49 -13.23
N SER A 16 16.79 13.65 -13.45
CA SER A 16 17.66 12.61 -14.01
C SER A 16 17.77 11.41 -13.06
N PRO A 17 18.11 10.21 -13.56
CA PRO A 17 18.26 9.02 -12.70
C PRO A 17 19.24 9.23 -11.53
N ALA A 18 20.36 9.94 -11.76
CA ALA A 18 21.33 10.25 -10.73
C ALA A 18 20.74 11.18 -9.64
N GLU A 19 19.97 12.19 -10.03
CA GLU A 19 19.29 13.06 -9.07
C GLU A 19 18.20 12.31 -8.28
N GLN A 20 17.50 11.37 -8.93
CA GLN A 20 16.51 10.51 -8.27
C GLN A 20 17.19 9.63 -7.21
N GLN A 21 18.30 8.99 -7.55
CA GLN A 21 19.07 8.17 -6.61
C GLN A 21 19.58 9.00 -5.43
N ALA A 22 20.11 10.20 -5.67
CA ALA A 22 20.55 11.10 -4.61
C ALA A 22 19.41 11.46 -3.63
N GLN A 23 18.17 11.64 -4.13
CA GLN A 23 17.02 11.87 -3.25
C GLN A 23 16.62 10.62 -2.45
N ILE A 24 16.76 9.42 -3.03
CA ILE A 24 16.52 8.15 -2.33
C ILE A 24 17.50 8.00 -1.17
N ASP A 25 18.79 8.24 -1.42
CA ASP A 25 19.85 8.13 -0.42
C ASP A 25 19.69 9.16 0.70
N GLU A 26 19.30 10.40 0.36
CA GLU A 26 18.98 11.41 1.37
C GLU A 26 17.77 11.00 2.23
N VAL A 27 16.71 10.42 1.64
CA VAL A 27 15.59 9.88 2.42
C VAL A 27 16.07 8.77 3.34
N ARG A 28 16.90 7.83 2.85
CA ARG A 28 17.47 6.72 3.63
C ARG A 28 18.27 7.23 4.84
N LYS A 29 19.11 8.24 4.63
CA LYS A 29 19.84 8.93 5.70
C LYS A 29 18.89 9.58 6.70
N LEU A 30 17.86 10.28 6.22
CA LEU A 30 16.92 10.98 7.09
C LEU A 30 16.04 10.02 7.90
N ILE A 31 15.62 8.88 7.35
CA ILE A 31 14.84 7.88 8.10
C ILE A 31 15.67 7.24 9.21
N GLY A 32 16.96 7.00 8.97
CA GLY A 32 17.89 6.45 9.96
C GLY A 32 17.57 5.01 10.34
N PRO A 33 17.94 4.56 11.56
CA PRO A 33 17.90 3.14 11.95
C PRO A 33 16.51 2.49 11.94
N ILE A 34 15.42 3.26 11.90
CA ILE A 34 14.08 2.70 11.77
C ILE A 34 13.89 1.90 10.46
N ALA A 35 14.71 2.20 9.43
CA ALA A 35 14.68 1.51 8.15
C ALA A 35 14.99 0.01 8.27
N GLU A 36 15.90 -0.34 9.18
CA GLU A 36 16.37 -1.71 9.40
C GLU A 36 15.27 -2.61 9.96
N LYS A 37 14.26 -2.04 10.64
CA LYS A 37 13.15 -2.80 11.22
C LYS A 37 12.17 -3.31 10.17
N LEU A 38 12.11 -2.69 9.00
CA LEU A 38 11.15 -2.99 7.93
C LEU A 38 11.83 -2.80 6.56
N PRO A 39 12.83 -3.65 6.21
CA PRO A 39 13.70 -3.44 5.06
C PRO A 39 12.94 -3.40 3.72
N VAL A 40 11.90 -4.24 3.57
CA VAL A 40 11.06 -4.28 2.36
C VAL A 40 10.37 -2.93 2.07
N LEU A 41 9.96 -2.21 3.12
CA LEU A 41 9.31 -0.90 2.99
C LEU A 41 10.29 0.24 2.78
N CYS A 42 11.58 -0.02 2.93
CA CYS A 42 12.67 0.93 2.75
C CYS A 42 13.51 0.62 1.51
N SER A 43 12.99 -0.21 0.60
CA SER A 43 13.57 -0.41 -0.74
C SER A 43 13.53 0.87 -1.57
N ASP A 44 14.38 0.96 -2.59
CA ASP A 44 14.46 2.11 -3.50
C ASP A 44 13.11 2.38 -4.19
N ALA A 45 12.42 1.31 -4.63
CA ALA A 45 11.08 1.41 -5.19
C ALA A 45 10.09 2.00 -4.20
N SER A 46 10.09 1.52 -2.94
CA SER A 46 9.23 2.05 -1.89
C SER A 46 9.53 3.52 -1.60
N ILE A 47 10.79 3.90 -1.38
CA ILE A 47 11.20 5.28 -1.13
C ILE A 47 10.81 6.18 -2.29
N SER A 48 11.00 5.72 -3.53
CA SER A 48 10.60 6.44 -4.74
C SER A 48 9.12 6.75 -4.79
N ARG A 49 8.24 5.87 -4.27
CA ARG A 49 6.79 6.16 -4.15
C ARG A 49 6.53 7.37 -3.24
N TYR A 50 7.20 7.44 -2.09
CA TYR A 50 7.09 8.58 -1.17
C TYR A 50 7.66 9.87 -1.77
N LEU A 51 8.78 9.78 -2.49
CA LEU A 51 9.36 10.91 -3.21
C LEU A 51 8.41 11.44 -4.28
N ARG A 52 7.89 10.57 -5.17
CA ARG A 52 6.87 10.97 -6.17
C ARG A 52 5.64 11.61 -5.52
N ALA A 53 5.15 11.05 -4.40
CA ALA A 53 4.01 11.58 -3.65
C ALA A 53 4.29 12.92 -2.96
N ARG A 54 5.56 13.31 -2.79
CA ARG A 54 5.99 14.55 -2.17
C ARG A 54 6.80 15.45 -3.12
N ASN A 55 6.55 15.31 -4.43
CA ASN A 55 7.18 16.06 -5.50
C ASN A 55 8.72 16.07 -5.36
N TRP A 56 9.30 14.91 -5.09
CA TRP A 56 10.73 14.66 -4.91
C TRP A 56 11.40 15.48 -3.80
N SER A 57 10.63 15.91 -2.78
CA SER A 57 11.20 16.53 -1.58
C SER A 57 11.60 15.47 -0.55
N ALA A 58 12.90 15.19 -0.42
CA ALA A 58 13.42 14.22 0.55
C ALA A 58 12.95 14.49 2.00
N LYS A 59 12.93 15.76 2.44
CA LYS A 59 12.44 16.12 3.79
C LYS A 59 10.96 15.78 4.01
N LYS A 60 10.10 16.04 3.01
CA LYS A 60 8.67 15.72 3.11
C LYS A 60 8.41 14.22 2.97
N ALA A 61 9.14 13.55 2.07
CA ALA A 61 9.05 12.11 1.84
C ALA A 61 9.51 11.33 3.08
N SER A 62 10.66 11.68 3.67
CA SER A 62 11.17 11.03 4.89
C SER A 62 10.24 11.21 6.07
N LYS A 63 9.62 12.39 6.27
CA LYS A 63 8.60 12.59 7.32
C LYS A 63 7.42 11.61 7.14
N MET A 64 6.87 11.55 5.93
CA MET A 64 5.72 10.68 5.63
C MET A 64 6.07 9.19 5.75
N LEU A 65 7.26 8.79 5.29
CA LEU A 65 7.73 7.41 5.41
C LEU A 65 7.94 7.01 6.89
N LYS A 66 8.57 7.88 7.70
CA LYS A 66 8.72 7.65 9.15
C LYS A 66 7.37 7.44 9.85
N GLU A 67 6.38 8.26 9.51
CA GLU A 67 5.03 8.13 10.06
C GLU A 67 4.40 6.78 9.66
N THR A 68 4.59 6.35 8.41
CA THR A 68 4.12 5.03 7.96
C THR A 68 4.83 3.88 8.69
N LEU A 69 6.16 3.93 8.81
CA LEU A 69 6.94 2.89 9.50
C LEU A 69 6.53 2.78 10.98
N LYS A 70 6.37 3.91 11.67
CA LYS A 70 5.87 3.94 13.06
C LYS A 70 4.47 3.33 13.16
N TRP A 71 3.56 3.73 12.28
CA TRP A 71 2.20 3.18 12.27
C TRP A 71 2.21 1.67 12.04
N ARG A 72 3.01 1.15 11.11
CA ARG A 72 3.09 -0.30 10.87
C ARG A 72 3.67 -1.07 12.05
N LEU A 73 4.72 -0.55 12.68
CA LEU A 73 5.30 -1.18 13.88
C LEU A 73 4.30 -1.27 15.04
N GLN A 74 3.37 -0.31 15.14
CA GLN A 74 2.34 -0.27 16.18
C GLN A 74 1.10 -1.09 15.80
N TYR A 75 0.55 -0.85 14.61
CA TYR A 75 -0.71 -1.40 14.13
C TYR A 75 -0.58 -2.85 13.62
N LYS A 76 0.60 -3.23 13.10
CA LYS A 76 0.95 -4.58 12.63
C LYS A 76 -0.07 -5.15 11.63
N PRO A 77 -0.31 -4.46 10.50
CA PRO A 77 -1.29 -4.90 9.50
C PRO A 77 -0.97 -6.28 8.90
N GLU A 78 0.29 -6.70 8.94
CA GLU A 78 0.71 -8.04 8.55
C GLU A 78 0.10 -9.17 9.42
N LYS A 79 -0.34 -8.86 10.64
CA LYS A 79 -0.91 -9.82 11.59
C LYS A 79 -2.42 -10.01 11.51
N ILE A 80 -3.14 -9.14 10.79
CA ILE A 80 -4.59 -9.24 10.63
C ILE A 80 -4.91 -10.53 9.85
N ARG A 81 -5.85 -11.32 10.36
CA ARG A 81 -6.33 -12.56 9.76
C ARG A 81 -7.80 -12.47 9.37
N TRP A 82 -8.24 -13.38 8.51
CA TRP A 82 -9.61 -13.48 8.02
C TRP A 82 -10.61 -13.54 9.17
N GLU A 83 -10.32 -14.30 10.21
CA GLU A 83 -11.19 -14.47 11.38
C GLU A 83 -11.45 -13.14 12.11
N ASP A 84 -10.50 -12.20 12.08
CA ASP A 84 -10.65 -10.88 12.70
C ASP A 84 -11.68 -10.00 11.97
N ILE A 85 -11.90 -10.25 10.68
CA ILE A 85 -12.64 -9.35 9.78
C ILE A 85 -13.77 -10.03 8.99
N ALA A 86 -13.98 -11.33 9.15
CA ALA A 86 -14.95 -12.09 8.33
C ALA A 86 -16.36 -11.49 8.38
N HIS A 87 -16.80 -11.08 9.57
CA HIS A 87 -18.10 -10.43 9.77
C HIS A 87 -18.21 -9.06 9.05
N GLU A 88 -17.11 -8.32 8.87
CA GLU A 88 -17.09 -7.07 8.10
C GLU A 88 -17.24 -7.35 6.59
N ALA A 89 -16.89 -8.55 6.14
CA ALA A 89 -16.85 -8.94 4.73
C ALA A 89 -18.15 -9.58 4.21
N GLU A 90 -19.09 -9.97 5.09
CA GLU A 90 -20.27 -10.79 4.77
C GLU A 90 -21.11 -10.27 3.60
N THR A 91 -21.27 -8.97 3.49
CA THR A 91 -22.08 -8.33 2.44
C THR A 91 -21.28 -7.94 1.20
N GLY A 92 -19.96 -8.14 1.21
CA GLY A 92 -19.06 -7.67 0.15
C GLY A 92 -19.11 -6.16 -0.07
N LYS A 93 -19.24 -5.37 1.01
CA LYS A 93 -19.18 -3.90 0.96
C LYS A 93 -17.83 -3.36 0.48
N ILE A 94 -16.78 -4.13 0.71
CA ILE A 94 -15.44 -3.96 0.14
C ILE A 94 -14.95 -5.38 -0.12
N PHE A 95 -14.29 -5.64 -1.24
CA PHE A 95 -13.58 -6.91 -1.47
C PHE A 95 -12.52 -6.77 -2.55
N ARG A 96 -11.51 -7.64 -2.51
CA ARG A 96 -10.59 -7.81 -3.63
C ARG A 96 -11.22 -8.75 -4.65
N ALA A 97 -11.35 -8.30 -5.89
CA ALA A 97 -11.80 -9.16 -6.97
C ALA A 97 -10.79 -10.30 -7.22
N ASN A 98 -11.28 -11.43 -7.70
CA ASN A 98 -10.45 -12.54 -8.17
C ASN A 98 -9.93 -12.35 -9.61
N TYR A 99 -10.11 -11.16 -10.18
CA TYR A 99 -9.59 -10.75 -11.48
C TYR A 99 -8.80 -9.44 -11.37
N CYS A 100 -7.94 -9.21 -12.35
CA CYS A 100 -7.25 -7.94 -12.55
C CYS A 100 -7.90 -7.14 -13.66
N ASP A 101 -7.58 -5.85 -13.73
CA ASP A 101 -7.88 -5.05 -14.92
C ASP A 101 -7.00 -5.48 -16.12
N LYS A 102 -7.23 -4.89 -17.30
CA LYS A 102 -6.48 -5.21 -18.52
C LYS A 102 -4.97 -4.88 -18.44
N LEU A 103 -4.54 -4.12 -17.44
CA LEU A 103 -3.13 -3.79 -17.18
C LEU A 103 -2.53 -4.66 -16.07
N GLY A 104 -3.23 -5.69 -15.62
CA GLY A 104 -2.77 -6.59 -14.57
C GLY A 104 -2.78 -5.97 -13.17
N ARG A 105 -3.55 -4.90 -12.95
CA ARG A 105 -3.69 -4.26 -11.64
C ARG A 105 -4.76 -4.99 -10.81
N PRO A 106 -4.49 -5.31 -9.54
CA PRO A 106 -5.51 -5.81 -8.62
C PRO A 106 -6.69 -4.84 -8.52
N VAL A 107 -7.90 -5.39 -8.49
CA VAL A 107 -9.14 -4.59 -8.41
C VAL A 107 -9.73 -4.71 -7.01
N LEU A 108 -9.92 -3.58 -6.34
CA LEU A 108 -10.72 -3.47 -5.13
C LEU A 108 -12.10 -2.93 -5.49
N VAL A 109 -13.12 -3.71 -5.19
CA VAL A 109 -14.52 -3.29 -5.36
C VAL A 109 -15.01 -2.73 -4.03
N MET A 110 -15.68 -1.57 -4.07
CA MET A 110 -16.33 -0.96 -2.92
C MET A 110 -17.80 -0.68 -3.26
N ARG A 111 -18.70 -1.15 -2.40
CA ARG A 111 -20.15 -1.02 -2.52
C ARG A 111 -20.72 -0.41 -1.24
N PRO A 112 -20.72 0.93 -1.10
CA PRO A 112 -21.09 1.60 0.14
C PRO A 112 -22.53 1.34 0.59
N GLY A 113 -23.44 1.05 -0.36
CA GLY A 113 -24.82 0.66 -0.06
C GLY A 113 -24.98 -0.69 0.67
N PHE A 114 -23.89 -1.46 0.83
CA PHE A 114 -23.89 -2.79 1.43
C PHE A 114 -23.31 -2.79 2.86
N GLN A 115 -23.24 -1.63 3.52
CA GLN A 115 -22.77 -1.53 4.90
C GLN A 115 -23.58 -2.42 5.85
N ASN A 116 -22.90 -3.24 6.64
CA ASN A 116 -23.50 -4.21 7.56
C ASN A 116 -23.06 -4.06 9.02
N THR A 117 -22.08 -3.20 9.31
CA THR A 117 -21.57 -2.97 10.65
C THR A 117 -21.52 -1.48 10.97
N ASN A 118 -21.42 -1.14 12.26
CA ASN A 118 -21.25 0.23 12.75
C ASN A 118 -19.86 0.48 13.38
N SER A 119 -19.01 -0.54 13.44
CA SER A 119 -17.69 -0.44 14.07
C SER A 119 -16.71 0.26 13.14
N THR A 120 -16.41 1.54 13.42
CA THR A 120 -15.41 2.29 12.65
C THR A 120 -14.04 1.61 12.68
N SER A 121 -13.62 1.08 13.84
CA SER A 121 -12.33 0.38 13.97
C SER A 121 -12.31 -0.96 13.21
N GLY A 122 -13.42 -1.69 13.21
CA GLY A 122 -13.61 -2.91 12.42
C GLY A 122 -13.54 -2.65 10.93
N GLN A 123 -14.25 -1.61 10.47
CA GLN A 123 -14.26 -1.19 9.07
C GLN A 123 -12.88 -0.72 8.58
N ILE A 124 -12.15 0.05 9.40
CA ILE A 124 -10.77 0.43 9.11
C ILE A 124 -9.87 -0.80 9.03
N LYS A 125 -10.00 -1.73 9.97
CA LYS A 125 -9.23 -2.98 9.97
C LYS A 125 -9.49 -3.80 8.71
N TYR A 126 -10.76 -3.94 8.32
CA TYR A 126 -11.14 -4.65 7.11
C TYR A 126 -10.61 -3.99 5.83
N LEU A 127 -10.69 -2.66 5.75
CA LEU A 127 -10.12 -1.88 4.65
C LEU A 127 -8.61 -2.10 4.53
N VAL A 128 -7.88 -2.02 5.65
CA VAL A 128 -6.43 -2.29 5.69
C VAL A 128 -6.15 -3.73 5.24
N TYR A 129 -6.90 -4.71 5.73
CA TYR A 129 -6.76 -6.12 5.33
C TYR A 129 -6.94 -6.31 3.82
N CYS A 130 -7.95 -5.69 3.21
CA CYS A 130 -8.18 -5.74 1.77
C CYS A 130 -7.01 -5.13 0.98
N MET A 131 -6.48 -3.98 1.44
CA MET A 131 -5.35 -3.32 0.78
C MET A 131 -4.07 -4.14 0.88
N GLU A 132 -3.72 -4.70 2.05
CA GLU A 132 -2.53 -5.55 2.20
C GLU A 132 -2.63 -6.80 1.31
N ASN A 133 -3.82 -7.39 1.23
CA ASN A 133 -4.08 -8.53 0.35
C ASN A 133 -3.99 -8.16 -1.14
N ALA A 134 -4.40 -6.95 -1.52
CA ALA A 134 -4.21 -6.46 -2.89
C ALA A 134 -2.72 -6.22 -3.20
N LEU A 135 -1.95 -5.68 -2.24
CA LEU A 135 -0.51 -5.46 -2.40
C LEU A 135 0.26 -6.78 -2.63
N MET A 136 -0.14 -7.88 -1.99
CA MET A 136 0.45 -9.21 -2.21
C MET A 136 0.26 -9.76 -3.62
N HIS A 137 -0.70 -9.23 -4.38
CA HIS A 137 -1.04 -9.67 -5.73
C HIS A 137 -0.59 -8.69 -6.82
N LEU A 138 0.22 -7.69 -6.44
CA LEU A 138 0.88 -6.83 -7.41
C LEU A 138 1.98 -7.63 -8.13
N ASN A 139 2.01 -7.52 -9.46
CA ASN A 139 3.13 -7.99 -10.25
C ASN A 139 4.39 -7.17 -9.91
N GLN A 140 5.58 -7.75 -10.15
CA GLN A 140 6.87 -7.14 -9.78
C GLN A 140 7.07 -5.72 -10.34
N ASP A 141 6.48 -5.43 -11.51
CA ASP A 141 6.56 -4.11 -12.17
C ASP A 141 5.32 -3.22 -11.95
N GLN A 142 4.39 -3.65 -11.10
CA GLN A 142 3.14 -2.95 -10.86
C GLN A 142 3.07 -2.39 -9.42
N GLU A 143 2.80 -1.09 -9.31
CA GLU A 143 2.68 -0.41 -8.01
C GLU A 143 1.25 0.13 -7.75
N GLN A 144 0.32 -0.14 -8.65
CA GLN A 144 -1.02 0.43 -8.64
C GLN A 144 -2.10 -0.65 -8.52
N MET A 145 -3.15 -0.31 -7.78
CA MET A 145 -4.42 -1.03 -7.75
C MET A 145 -5.53 -0.14 -8.33
N VAL A 146 -6.61 -0.75 -8.79
CA VAL A 146 -7.80 -0.05 -9.30
C VAL A 146 -8.93 -0.16 -8.31
N TRP A 147 -9.55 0.98 -8.01
CA TRP A 147 -10.77 1.03 -7.21
C TRP A 147 -11.98 1.11 -8.13
N LEU A 148 -12.91 0.17 -7.96
CA LEU A 148 -14.20 0.17 -8.62
C LEU A 148 -15.28 0.41 -7.57
N VAL A 149 -15.87 1.59 -7.58
CA VAL A 149 -16.83 2.01 -6.55
C VAL A 149 -18.23 2.01 -7.14
N ASP A 150 -19.06 1.09 -6.68
CA ASP A 150 -20.47 0.99 -7.05
C ASP A 150 -21.34 1.67 -5.99
N PHE A 151 -22.08 2.68 -6.42
CA PHE A 151 -22.94 3.51 -5.58
C PHE A 151 -24.38 2.97 -5.51
N GLN A 152 -24.66 1.79 -6.07
CA GLN A 152 -25.98 1.16 -5.94
C GLN A 152 -26.35 0.97 -4.46
N GLY A 153 -27.61 1.27 -4.13
CA GLY A 153 -28.13 1.18 -2.76
C GLY A 153 -27.61 2.28 -1.82
N TRP A 154 -26.78 3.21 -2.29
CA TRP A 154 -26.35 4.34 -1.47
C TRP A 154 -27.47 5.40 -1.41
N ALA A 155 -27.99 5.67 -0.21
CA ALA A 155 -28.99 6.71 0.03
C ALA A 155 -28.47 8.13 -0.31
N MET A 156 -29.24 8.86 -1.15
CA MET A 156 -28.96 10.21 -1.68
C MET A 156 -28.81 11.33 -0.65
N ALA A 157 -29.04 11.09 0.65
CA ALA A 157 -28.86 12.07 1.71
C ALA A 157 -27.39 12.38 2.03
N SER A 158 -26.44 11.69 1.39
CA SER A 158 -25.01 11.83 1.67
C SER A 158 -24.25 12.25 0.41
N ILE A 159 -24.04 13.57 0.32
CA ILE A 159 -23.08 14.32 -0.52
C ILE A 159 -23.07 13.93 -2.00
N SER A 160 -23.73 14.75 -2.82
CA SER A 160 -23.59 14.71 -4.29
C SER A 160 -22.11 14.75 -4.69
N VAL A 161 -21.66 13.82 -5.53
CA VAL A 161 -20.31 13.80 -6.10
C VAL A 161 -19.92 15.14 -6.77
N LYS A 162 -20.90 15.87 -7.32
CA LYS A 162 -20.71 17.24 -7.84
C LYS A 162 -20.26 18.23 -6.76
N MET A 163 -20.68 18.03 -5.51
CA MET A 163 -20.27 18.79 -4.34
C MET A 163 -18.89 18.38 -3.83
N VAL A 164 -18.45 17.14 -4.05
CA VAL A 164 -17.10 16.67 -3.65
C VAL A 164 -16.02 17.10 -4.64
N LYS A 165 -16.40 17.34 -5.91
CA LYS A 165 -15.51 17.73 -7.01
C LYS A 165 -14.58 18.93 -6.72
N PRO A 166 -15.02 20.02 -6.06
CA PRO A 166 -14.13 21.12 -5.67
C PRO A 166 -13.10 20.76 -4.58
N PHE A 167 -13.33 19.69 -3.81
CA PHE A 167 -12.49 19.28 -2.67
C PHE A 167 -11.51 18.15 -3.02
N LEU A 168 -11.65 17.53 -4.19
CA LEU A 168 -10.68 16.56 -4.68
C LEU A 168 -9.43 17.27 -5.18
N GLU A 169 -8.27 16.85 -4.67
CA GLU A 169 -6.98 17.35 -5.13
C GLU A 169 -6.83 17.11 -6.65
N PRO A 170 -6.27 18.06 -7.44
CA PRO A 170 -6.29 17.98 -8.89
C PRO A 170 -5.66 16.72 -9.51
N LYS A 171 -4.58 16.16 -8.94
CA LYS A 171 -3.99 14.90 -9.41
C LYS A 171 -4.93 13.71 -9.12
N THR A 172 -5.69 13.77 -8.03
CA THR A 172 -6.69 12.77 -7.66
C THR A 172 -7.89 12.83 -8.60
N TYR A 173 -8.43 14.03 -8.86
CA TYR A 173 -9.59 14.20 -9.75
C TYR A 173 -9.35 13.61 -11.14
N LYS A 174 -8.16 13.81 -11.71
CA LYS A 174 -7.79 13.26 -13.03
C LYS A 174 -7.78 11.72 -13.10
N LYS A 175 -7.69 11.04 -11.95
CA LYS A 175 -7.71 9.57 -11.86
C LYS A 175 -9.13 9.01 -11.67
N VAL A 176 -10.09 9.84 -11.27
CA VAL A 176 -11.48 9.43 -11.08
C VAL A 176 -12.20 9.45 -12.41
N LYS A 177 -12.71 8.30 -12.83
CA LYS A 177 -13.59 8.18 -14.00
C LYS A 177 -15.00 7.86 -13.51
N PHE A 178 -15.96 8.71 -13.85
CA PHE A 178 -17.37 8.47 -13.53
C PHE A 178 -18.00 7.64 -14.64
N VAL A 179 -18.71 6.60 -14.25
CA VAL A 179 -19.37 5.65 -15.15
C VAL A 179 -20.84 5.56 -14.75
N TYR A 180 -21.72 5.65 -15.74
CA TYR A 180 -23.16 5.53 -15.56
C TYR A 180 -23.71 4.41 -16.45
N SER A 181 -24.54 3.53 -15.88
CA SER A 181 -25.03 2.32 -16.56
C SER A 181 -25.83 2.61 -17.83
N ASN A 182 -26.48 3.77 -17.91
CA ASN A 182 -27.33 4.17 -19.05
C ASN A 182 -26.61 5.07 -20.07
N ASP A 183 -25.30 5.30 -19.92
CA ASP A 183 -24.52 6.13 -20.85
C ASP A 183 -23.53 5.25 -21.66
N PRO A 184 -23.73 5.12 -22.99
CA PRO A 184 -22.83 4.33 -23.84
C PRO A 184 -21.36 4.80 -23.79
N LYS A 185 -21.10 6.09 -23.57
CA LYS A 185 -19.72 6.60 -23.45
C LYS A 185 -19.07 6.10 -22.16
N SER A 186 -19.81 6.11 -21.06
CA SER A 186 -19.38 5.55 -19.78
C SER A 186 -19.13 4.04 -19.87
N GLN A 187 -19.97 3.29 -20.58
CA GLN A 187 -19.77 1.84 -20.77
C GLN A 187 -18.46 1.52 -21.48
N LYS A 188 -18.08 2.32 -22.49
CA LYS A 188 -16.76 2.18 -23.15
C LYS A 188 -15.59 2.35 -22.19
N ILE A 189 -15.70 3.20 -21.17
CA ILE A 189 -14.65 3.36 -20.15
C ILE A 189 -14.44 2.05 -19.38
N ILE A 190 -15.53 1.36 -19.01
CA ILE A 190 -15.44 0.06 -18.32
C ILE A 190 -14.82 -0.97 -19.27
N GLU A 191 -15.26 -1.03 -20.52
CA GLU A 191 -14.71 -1.94 -21.53
C GLU A 191 -13.23 -1.69 -21.79
N GLU A 192 -12.76 -0.45 -21.81
CA GLU A 192 -11.34 -0.11 -21.99
C GLU A 192 -10.47 -0.58 -20.81
N ILE A 193 -11.01 -0.61 -19.60
CA ILE A 193 -10.25 -0.91 -18.38
C ILE A 193 -10.33 -2.39 -18.01
N PHE A 194 -11.49 -3.01 -18.18
CA PHE A 194 -11.77 -4.34 -17.64
C PHE A 194 -12.08 -5.37 -18.75
N ASP A 195 -11.74 -6.62 -18.46
CA ASP A 195 -12.27 -7.76 -19.19
C ASP A 195 -13.74 -7.98 -18.78
N LEU A 196 -14.65 -7.68 -19.69
CA LEU A 196 -16.08 -7.72 -19.43
C LEU A 196 -16.60 -9.14 -19.12
N ASP A 197 -15.93 -10.20 -19.56
CA ASP A 197 -16.35 -11.58 -19.25
C ASP A 197 -15.99 -11.99 -17.82
N LYS A 198 -15.03 -11.30 -17.20
CA LYS A 198 -14.64 -11.50 -15.80
C LYS A 198 -15.40 -10.57 -14.86
N LEU A 199 -15.68 -9.35 -15.31
CA LEU A 199 -16.36 -8.32 -14.54
C LEU A 199 -17.81 -8.72 -14.23
N ASP A 200 -18.22 -8.53 -12.98
CA ASP A 200 -19.58 -8.77 -12.48
C ASP A 200 -20.61 -7.93 -13.28
N VAL A 201 -21.73 -8.56 -13.65
CA VAL A 201 -22.85 -7.91 -14.33
C VAL A 201 -23.42 -6.74 -13.52
N ALA A 202 -23.41 -6.82 -12.19
CA ALA A 202 -23.82 -5.71 -11.33
C ALA A 202 -22.90 -4.48 -11.47
N LEU A 203 -21.67 -4.68 -11.93
CA LEU A 203 -20.65 -3.66 -12.13
C LEU A 203 -20.48 -3.27 -13.61
N GLY A 204 -21.38 -3.72 -14.48
CA GLY A 204 -21.38 -3.42 -15.92
C GLY A 204 -20.62 -4.44 -16.79
N GLY A 205 -20.28 -5.60 -16.24
CA GLY A 205 -19.70 -6.72 -17.01
C GLY A 205 -20.73 -7.73 -17.51
N ARG A 206 -20.26 -8.94 -17.82
CA ARG A 206 -21.06 -10.08 -18.33
C ARG A 206 -21.05 -11.29 -17.39
N ASN A 207 -20.21 -11.29 -16.36
CA ASN A 207 -20.12 -12.38 -15.40
C ASN A 207 -21.35 -12.37 -14.47
N ARG A 208 -22.06 -13.50 -14.39
CA ARG A 208 -23.27 -13.65 -13.57
C ARG A 208 -23.03 -14.25 -12.19
N ALA A 209 -21.80 -14.64 -11.86
CA ALA A 209 -21.48 -15.29 -10.58
C ALA A 209 -21.72 -14.36 -9.38
N GLY A 210 -21.49 -13.04 -9.56
CA GLY A 210 -21.64 -12.07 -8.48
C GLY A 210 -20.57 -12.20 -7.39
N PHE A 211 -20.80 -11.50 -6.27
CA PHE A 211 -20.02 -11.70 -5.05
C PHE A 211 -20.54 -12.92 -4.28
N ASP A 212 -19.66 -13.92 -4.08
CA ASP A 212 -19.90 -15.10 -3.24
C ASP A 212 -19.01 -15.03 -1.99
N TYR A 213 -19.63 -14.86 -0.83
CA TYR A 213 -18.93 -14.76 0.45
C TYR A 213 -18.11 -16.01 0.80
N GLN A 214 -18.61 -17.21 0.50
CA GLN A 214 -17.91 -18.46 0.84
C GLN A 214 -16.70 -18.67 -0.06
N ALA A 215 -16.83 -18.37 -1.36
CA ALA A 215 -15.69 -18.39 -2.27
C ALA A 215 -14.64 -17.35 -1.89
N TYR A 216 -15.07 -16.14 -1.54
CA TYR A 216 -14.18 -15.08 -1.08
C TYR A 216 -13.49 -15.46 0.24
N ALA A 217 -14.22 -15.98 1.23
CA ALA A 217 -13.65 -16.43 2.50
C ALA A 217 -12.57 -17.51 2.32
N ARG A 218 -12.79 -18.48 1.42
CA ARG A 218 -11.77 -19.49 1.08
C ARG A 218 -10.51 -18.84 0.53
N GLN A 219 -10.66 -17.94 -0.44
CA GLN A 219 -9.54 -17.23 -1.05
C GLN A 219 -8.73 -16.42 -0.02
N MET A 220 -9.41 -15.69 0.87
CA MET A 220 -8.72 -14.87 1.87
C MET A 220 -7.98 -15.72 2.92
N LYS A 221 -8.53 -16.88 3.30
CA LYS A 221 -7.82 -17.84 4.17
C LYS A 221 -6.57 -18.41 3.52
N GLU A 222 -6.63 -18.74 2.23
CA GLU A 222 -5.45 -19.18 1.47
C GLU A 222 -4.36 -18.10 1.42
N ASP A 223 -4.77 -16.84 1.26
CA ASP A 223 -3.84 -15.72 1.28
C ASP A 223 -3.19 -15.51 2.64
N ASP A 224 -3.94 -15.70 3.74
CA ASP A 224 -3.38 -15.66 5.09
C ASP A 224 -2.33 -16.74 5.33
N ILE A 225 -2.55 -17.95 4.80
CA ILE A 225 -1.58 -19.05 4.83
C ILE A 225 -0.33 -18.65 4.03
N ARG A 226 -0.50 -18.15 2.79
CA ARG A 226 0.61 -17.70 1.94
C ARG A 226 1.43 -16.60 2.62
N LYS A 227 0.73 -15.65 3.26
CA LYS A 227 1.34 -14.54 4.00
C LYS A 227 2.16 -15.03 5.19
N SER A 228 1.65 -15.99 5.95
CA SER A 228 2.39 -16.60 7.07
C SER A 228 3.66 -17.30 6.58
N ASN A 229 3.56 -18.12 5.53
CA ASN A 229 4.72 -18.81 4.97
C ASN A 229 5.82 -17.83 4.50
N PHE A 230 5.42 -16.71 3.89
CA PHE A 230 6.36 -15.67 3.47
C PHE A 230 7.07 -15.02 4.68
N LEU A 231 6.33 -14.71 5.74
CA LEU A 231 6.89 -14.15 6.97
C LEU A 231 7.84 -15.15 7.63
N ASP A 232 7.45 -16.42 7.75
CA ASP A 232 8.27 -17.46 8.39
C ASP A 232 9.57 -17.70 7.61
N SER A 233 9.51 -17.74 6.27
CA SER A 233 10.69 -17.86 5.41
C SER A 233 11.66 -16.67 5.56
N SER A 234 11.15 -15.47 5.87
CA SER A 234 11.99 -14.29 6.10
C SER A 234 12.64 -14.26 7.50
N CYS A 235 12.17 -15.10 8.43
CA CYS A 235 12.71 -15.23 9.79
C CYS A 235 13.83 -16.26 9.89
N SER A 236 13.87 -17.25 8.99
CA SER A 236 14.71 -18.45 9.11
C SER A 236 15.95 -18.46 8.20
N SER A 237 16.24 -17.36 7.50
CA SER A 237 17.44 -17.24 6.65
C SER A 237 17.94 -15.79 6.66
N PRO A 238 19.26 -15.52 6.61
CA PRO A 238 19.73 -14.18 6.27
C PRO A 238 19.13 -13.80 4.90
N PRO A 239 18.82 -12.52 4.66
CA PRO A 239 17.92 -12.14 3.58
C PRO A 239 18.50 -12.64 2.26
N ALA A 240 17.80 -13.58 1.62
CA ALA A 240 17.95 -13.79 0.20
C ALA A 240 17.53 -12.48 -0.45
N SER A 241 18.54 -11.68 -0.82
CA SER A 241 18.40 -10.63 -1.80
C SER A 241 17.48 -11.14 -2.90
N ILE A 242 16.44 -10.37 -3.22
CA ILE A 242 15.82 -10.46 -4.54
C ILE A 242 16.96 -10.25 -5.52
N LEU A 243 17.50 -11.35 -6.05
CA LEU A 243 18.62 -11.35 -6.98
C LEU A 243 18.16 -10.67 -8.25
N PHE A 244 18.50 -9.38 -8.36
CA PHE A 244 18.50 -8.63 -9.60
C PHE A 244 19.80 -8.98 -10.32
N GLU A 245 19.78 -10.04 -11.13
CA GLU A 245 20.95 -10.44 -11.88
C GLU A 245 21.09 -9.57 -13.13
N SER A 246 21.85 -8.48 -12.98
CA SER A 246 22.30 -7.66 -14.09
C SER A 246 23.35 -8.45 -14.88
N HIS A 247 22.99 -8.97 -16.04
CA HIS A 247 23.95 -9.54 -16.99
C HIS A 247 24.78 -8.43 -17.64
N GLN A 248 26.11 -8.64 -17.72
CA GLN A 248 27.04 -8.38 -18.86
C GLN A 248 28.52 -8.40 -18.37
N PRO A 249 29.52 -8.68 -19.24
CA PRO A 249 30.16 -9.97 -19.46
C PRO A 249 31.54 -10.14 -18.80
N GLU A 250 32.00 -11.38 -18.78
CA GLU A 250 33.29 -11.86 -18.24
C GLU A 250 34.53 -11.24 -18.87
N SER A 251 35.56 -11.07 -18.03
CA SER A 251 36.95 -11.36 -18.38
C SER A 251 37.69 -11.87 -17.13
N PRO A 252 38.62 -12.84 -17.27
CA PRO A 252 39.20 -13.56 -16.14
C PRO A 252 40.47 -12.88 -15.64
N ASP A 253 40.82 -13.08 -14.38
CA ASP A 253 42.21 -13.40 -14.00
C ASP A 253 42.24 -14.01 -12.59
N LEU A 254 43.03 -15.08 -12.50
CA LEU A 254 43.29 -15.94 -11.34
C LEU A 254 44.41 -15.35 -10.46
N ASP A 255 44.64 -16.03 -9.33
CA ASP A 255 45.80 -15.98 -8.41
C ASP A 255 45.56 -15.16 -7.12
N HIS A 256 45.95 -15.56 -5.91
CA HIS A 256 46.58 -16.76 -5.35
C HIS A 256 46.62 -16.57 -3.82
N ASP A 257 46.45 -17.68 -3.09
CA ASP A 257 46.71 -18.05 -1.69
C ASP A 257 46.76 -17.09 -0.47
N SER A 258 46.28 -17.71 0.61
CA SER A 258 47.01 -18.14 1.84
C SER A 258 46.74 -17.44 3.17
N ASN A 259 46.34 -18.32 4.11
CA ASN A 259 46.74 -18.45 5.51
C ASN A 259 46.48 -17.28 6.47
N ALA A 260 46.42 -17.46 7.77
CA ALA A 260 46.06 -18.55 8.69
C ALA A 260 46.07 -17.87 10.07
N SER A 261 45.25 -18.39 10.98
CA SER A 261 45.42 -18.43 12.45
C SER A 261 46.01 -17.22 13.20
N ASP A 262 45.30 -16.73 14.22
CA ASP A 262 45.78 -16.93 15.60
C ASP A 262 44.71 -16.70 16.68
N GLU A 263 44.99 -17.34 17.81
CA GLU A 263 44.23 -17.64 19.03
C GLU A 263 44.05 -16.49 20.05
N GLY A 264 43.19 -16.76 21.05
CA GLY A 264 43.18 -16.14 22.39
C GLY A 264 42.05 -15.13 22.63
N GLY A 265 41.29 -15.13 23.73
CA GLY A 265 41.31 -15.87 24.98
C GLY A 265 40.63 -15.01 26.07
N LEU A 266 39.91 -15.66 27.00
CA LEU A 266 39.44 -15.18 28.34
C LEU A 266 38.38 -14.04 28.41
N SER A 267 37.12 -14.31 28.78
CA SER A 267 36.52 -14.53 30.12
C SER A 267 36.20 -13.24 30.91
N SER A 268 34.92 -13.04 31.26
CA SER A 268 34.46 -12.60 32.60
C SER A 268 32.95 -12.36 32.62
N GLU A 269 32.33 -12.85 33.69
CA GLU A 269 30.91 -12.87 34.04
C GLU A 269 30.32 -11.48 34.39
N GLY A 270 28.98 -11.41 34.45
CA GLY A 270 28.26 -10.25 34.97
C GLY A 270 26.74 -10.35 34.81
N GLU A 271 26.11 -11.20 35.63
CA GLU A 271 24.66 -11.33 35.80
C GLU A 271 24.08 -10.13 36.58
N ALA A 272 22.98 -9.52 36.11
CA ALA A 272 21.96 -8.87 36.96
C ALA A 272 20.71 -8.50 36.14
N THR A 273 19.55 -9.04 36.55
CA THR A 273 18.20 -8.66 36.09
C THR A 273 17.53 -7.72 37.14
N PRO A 274 16.31 -7.18 36.93
CA PRO A 274 16.01 -5.79 36.61
C PRO A 274 15.32 -5.02 37.76
N PRO A 275 14.84 -3.79 37.55
CA PRO A 275 13.57 -3.44 38.18
C PRO A 275 12.55 -2.69 37.30
N ASN A 276 11.35 -3.24 37.34
CA ASN A 276 10.03 -2.61 37.54
C ASN A 276 9.57 -1.40 36.72
N LEU A 277 8.50 -1.67 35.96
CA LEU A 277 7.48 -0.73 35.52
C LEU A 277 6.81 -0.02 36.72
N LYS A 278 6.63 1.30 36.60
CA LYS A 278 5.60 2.04 37.32
C LYS A 278 4.60 2.63 36.32
N CYS A 279 3.32 2.45 36.65
CA CYS A 279 2.14 3.07 36.07
C CYS A 279 2.28 4.60 35.93
N ILE A 280 1.66 5.15 34.90
CA ILE A 280 1.18 6.54 34.90
C ILE A 280 -0.27 6.53 34.40
N ASP A 281 -1.11 7.11 35.25
CA ASP A 281 -2.56 7.23 35.19
C ASP A 281 -3.11 8.19 34.13
N GLU A 282 -4.39 7.96 33.85
CA GLU A 282 -5.34 8.82 33.16
C GLU A 282 -5.52 10.20 33.82
N LYS A 283 -5.65 11.25 32.99
CA LYS A 283 -6.75 12.24 32.97
C LYS A 283 -6.30 13.52 32.29
N THR A 284 -6.98 13.92 31.22
CA THR A 284 -7.52 15.28 31.12
C THR A 284 -8.71 15.30 30.15
N GLN A 285 -9.91 15.44 30.72
CA GLN A 285 -11.11 15.91 30.02
C GLN A 285 -11.12 17.45 30.06
N GLY A 286 -11.71 18.05 29.03
CA GLY A 286 -12.32 19.38 29.14
C GLY A 286 -11.83 20.38 28.12
N LEU A 287 -12.56 20.52 27.00
CA LEU A 287 -12.78 21.81 26.36
C LEU A 287 -14.21 21.88 25.82
N SER A 288 -14.93 22.85 26.37
CA SER A 288 -16.31 23.23 26.08
C SER A 288 -16.45 23.83 24.68
N LEU A 289 -17.64 23.62 24.12
CA LEU A 289 -18.22 24.36 23.02
C LEU A 289 -18.47 25.83 23.43
N ASN A 290 -18.11 26.73 22.52
CA ASN A 290 -18.83 27.97 22.18
C ASN A 290 -18.68 28.17 20.67
#